data_AF-G5IJQ4-F1
#
_entry.id   AF-G5IJQ4-F1
#
_cell.length_a   1.000
_cell.length_b   1.000
_cell.length_c   1.000
_cell.angle_alpha   90.00
_cell.angle_beta   90.00
_cell.angle_gamma   90.00
#
_symmetry.space_group_name_H-M   'P 1'
#
loop_
_entity.id
_entity.type
_entity.pdbx_description
1 polymer ?
#
loop_
_entity_poly.entity_id
_entity_poly.type
_entity_poly.pdbx_seq_one_letter_code
_entity_poly.pdbx_strand_id
1 'polypeptide(L)'
;MTKKLAALAEKYQCAIVFVGHMNKVQEIRQHIGTWVPWIFFVVARSVLLVGRIEGEANIRAEVQIKNNLAMFRHPKAFELSENGFCWLDDYEITADEELGGLAPKANKMEQAKCLLRELAETNNSMQSSEIVNLADEHGI
;
A
#
# COMPACT_ATOMS: atom_id res chain seq x y z
N MET A 1 3.96 -22.72 -19.95
CA MET A 1 2.67 -22.01 -19.89
C MET A 1 2.85 -20.51 -20.11
N THR A 2 3.70 -19.84 -19.33
CA THR A 2 3.97 -18.39 -19.42
C THR A 2 4.46 -17.90 -20.79
N LYS A 3 5.31 -18.67 -21.51
CA LYS A 3 5.75 -18.31 -22.88
C LYS A 3 4.60 -18.16 -23.88
N LYS A 4 3.56 -19.01 -23.79
CA LYS A 4 2.38 -18.93 -24.66
C LYS A 4 1.55 -17.68 -24.34
N LEU A 5 1.41 -17.37 -23.05
CA LEU A 5 0.70 -16.16 -22.60
C LEU A 5 1.43 -14.90 -23.04
N ALA A 6 2.76 -14.86 -22.94
CA ALA A 6 3.57 -13.75 -23.45
C ALA A 6 3.39 -13.57 -24.98
N ALA A 7 3.44 -14.66 -25.75
CA ALA A 7 3.21 -14.60 -27.19
C ALA A 7 1.80 -14.11 -27.56
N LEU A 8 0.78 -14.44 -26.77
CA LEU A 8 -0.58 -13.93 -26.96
C LEU A 8 -0.67 -12.43 -26.64
N ALA A 9 -0.10 -12.01 -25.50
CA ALA A 9 -0.05 -10.61 -25.10
C ALA A 9 0.63 -9.74 -26.17
N GLU A 10 1.73 -10.23 -26.74
CA GLU A 10 2.43 -9.57 -27.84
C GLU A 10 1.61 -9.58 -29.14
N LYS A 11 1.04 -10.71 -29.53
CA LYS A 11 0.21 -10.79 -30.76
C LYS A 11 -1.00 -9.85 -30.72
N TYR A 12 -1.66 -9.75 -29.57
CA TYR A 12 -2.88 -8.98 -29.40
C TYR A 12 -2.68 -7.62 -28.74
N GLN A 13 -1.43 -7.24 -28.45
CA GLN A 13 -1.06 -5.95 -27.83
C GLN A 13 -1.86 -5.67 -26.55
N CYS A 14 -1.96 -6.67 -25.66
CA CYS A 14 -2.74 -6.58 -24.44
C CYS A 14 -1.91 -6.89 -23.19
N ALA A 15 -2.36 -6.35 -22.05
CA ALA A 15 -1.85 -6.74 -20.75
C ALA A 15 -2.55 -8.01 -20.26
N ILE A 16 -1.79 -8.91 -19.61
CA ILE A 16 -2.35 -10.05 -18.90
C ILE A 16 -2.16 -9.80 -17.40
N VAL A 17 -3.26 -9.75 -16.67
CA VAL A 17 -3.27 -9.53 -15.22
C VAL A 17 -3.52 -10.84 -14.50
N PHE A 18 -2.67 -11.16 -13.53
CA PHE A 18 -2.87 -12.27 -12.61
C PHE A 18 -3.18 -11.70 -11.22
N VAL A 19 -4.21 -12.24 -10.57
CA VAL A 19 -4.56 -11.90 -9.19
C VAL A 19 -4.26 -13.11 -8.32
N GLY A 20 -3.30 -12.95 -7.40
CA GLY A 20 -2.97 -13.95 -6.39
C GLY A 20 -3.54 -13.53 -5.04
N HIS A 21 -4.28 -14.44 -4.39
CA HIS A 21 -4.75 -14.21 -3.01
C HIS A 21 -3.71 -14.70 -2.01
N MET A 22 -3.46 -13.90 -0.97
CA MET A 22 -2.58 -14.27 0.14
C MET A 22 -3.43 -14.71 1.34
N ASN A 23 -3.13 -15.88 1.92
CA ASN A 23 -3.75 -16.33 3.16
C ASN A 23 -2.96 -15.82 4.36
N LYS A 24 -3.67 -15.34 5.40
CA LYS A 24 -3.14 -14.69 6.62
C LYS A 24 -2.29 -15.58 7.55
N VAL A 25 -1.84 -16.77 7.12
CA VAL A 25 -1.16 -17.72 8.00
C VAL A 25 0.32 -17.33 8.16
N GLN A 26 0.58 -16.68 9.30
CA GLN A 26 1.77 -16.76 10.16
C GLN A 26 2.99 -17.49 9.58
N GLU A 27 3.96 -16.69 9.15
CA GLU A 27 5.39 -16.72 9.55
C GLU A 27 6.14 -15.88 8.51
N ILE A 28 6.08 -14.57 8.73
CA ILE A 28 6.83 -13.56 8.00
C ILE A 28 8.30 -13.82 8.27
N ARG A 29 8.95 -14.57 7.39
CA ARG A 29 10.39 -14.39 7.19
C ARG A 29 10.95 -14.83 5.88
N GLN A 30 10.33 -15.71 5.10
CA GLN A 30 10.92 -16.07 3.83
C GLN A 30 9.87 -16.39 2.78
N HIS A 31 10.09 -15.83 1.60
CA HIS A 31 9.51 -16.19 0.31
C HIS A 31 8.25 -15.41 -0.10
N ILE A 32 8.48 -14.19 -0.63
CA ILE A 32 7.66 -13.61 -1.72
C ILE A 32 7.45 -14.64 -2.88
N GLY A 33 8.22 -15.73 -2.92
CA GLY A 33 8.15 -16.82 -3.89
C GLY A 33 7.43 -18.12 -3.48
N THR A 34 6.75 -18.23 -2.33
CA THR A 34 6.02 -19.48 -1.97
C THR A 34 4.54 -19.49 -2.37
N TRP A 35 3.93 -18.34 -2.67
CA TRP A 35 2.47 -18.22 -2.78
C TRP A 35 1.95 -18.12 -4.22
N VAL A 36 2.64 -17.33 -5.05
CA VAL A 36 2.48 -17.36 -6.50
C VAL A 36 3.57 -18.27 -7.04
N PRO A 37 3.29 -19.23 -7.95
CA PRO A 37 4.34 -20.02 -8.57
C PRO A 37 5.44 -19.09 -9.06
N TRP A 38 6.66 -19.27 -8.55
CA TRP A 38 7.81 -18.37 -8.76
C TRP A 38 7.97 -17.91 -10.21
N ILE A 39 7.59 -18.79 -11.16
CA ILE A 39 7.59 -18.52 -12.59
C ILE A 39 6.75 -17.30 -13.01
N PHE A 40 5.65 -16.96 -12.34
CA PHE A 40 4.87 -15.75 -12.65
C PHE A 40 5.58 -14.50 -12.13
N PHE A 41 6.16 -14.54 -10.93
CA PHE A 41 6.95 -13.41 -10.43
C PHE A 41 8.15 -13.13 -11.34
N VAL A 42 8.85 -14.17 -11.80
CA VAL A 42 9.99 -14.04 -12.72
C VAL A 42 9.57 -13.43 -14.05
N VAL A 43 8.47 -13.90 -14.64
CA VAL A 43 8.03 -13.48 -15.98
C VAL A 43 7.30 -12.14 -15.98
N ALA A 44 6.63 -11.76 -14.89
CA ALA A 44 5.90 -10.51 -14.80
C ALA A 44 6.81 -9.29 -15.00
N ARG A 45 6.34 -8.28 -15.73
CA ARG A 45 7.06 -7.00 -15.90
C ARG A 45 6.75 -6.00 -14.79
N SER A 46 5.61 -6.16 -14.12
CA SER A 46 5.21 -5.40 -12.95
C SER A 46 4.58 -6.35 -11.93
N VAL A 47 4.86 -6.15 -10.65
CA VAL A 47 4.20 -6.85 -9.54
C VAL A 47 3.80 -5.83 -8.50
N LEU A 48 2.50 -5.82 -8.19
CA LEU A 48 1.88 -4.95 -7.20
C LEU A 48 1.44 -5.82 -6.03
N LEU A 49 1.80 -5.40 -4.83
CA LEU A 49 1.26 -5.91 -3.59
C LEU A 49 0.12 -4.98 -3.17
N VAL A 50 -1.00 -5.56 -2.72
CA VAL A 50 -2.14 -4.80 -2.23
C VAL A 50 -2.64 -5.42 -0.93
N GLY A 51 -2.73 -4.60 0.11
CA GLY A 51 -2.96 -5.02 1.48
C GLY A 51 -3.78 -3.99 2.24
N ARG A 52 -4.48 -4.45 3.28
CA ARG A 52 -5.21 -3.56 4.19
C ARG A 52 -4.22 -2.89 5.13
N ILE A 53 -4.44 -1.62 5.40
CA ILE A 53 -3.71 -0.90 6.43
C ILE A 53 -4.25 -1.30 7.80
N GLU A 54 -3.36 -1.65 8.74
CA GLU A 54 -3.77 -1.96 10.11
C GLU A 54 -4.32 -0.69 10.79
N GLY A 55 -5.44 -0.82 11.49
CA GLY A 55 -6.14 0.31 12.12
C GLY A 55 -7.13 1.04 11.19
N GLU A 56 -7.03 0.86 9.88
CA GLU A 56 -7.85 1.57 8.88
C GLU A 56 -8.75 0.59 8.10
N ALA A 57 -10.01 0.47 8.49
CA ALA A 57 -10.89 -0.61 8.01
C ALA A 57 -11.10 -0.63 6.48
N ASN A 58 -11.14 0.54 5.85
CA ASN A 58 -11.43 0.69 4.42
C ASN A 58 -10.19 1.02 3.58
N ILE A 59 -9.07 1.38 4.20
CA ILE A 59 -7.87 1.82 3.49
C ILE A 59 -7.01 0.62 3.12
N ARG A 60 -6.55 0.63 1.87
CA ARG A 60 -5.57 -0.29 1.35
C ARG A 60 -4.41 0.50 0.75
N ALA A 61 -3.23 -0.07 0.82
CA ALA A 61 -2.08 0.42 0.08
C ALA A 61 -1.74 -0.52 -1.08
N GLU A 62 -1.15 0.07 -2.11
CA GLU A 62 -0.52 -0.58 -3.23
C GLU A 62 0.97 -0.28 -3.17
N VAL A 63 1.79 -1.32 -3.00
CA VAL A 63 3.26 -1.23 -3.10
C VAL A 63 3.74 -1.99 -4.33
N GLN A 64 4.47 -1.31 -5.21
CA GLN A 64 5.10 -1.96 -6.34
C GLN A 64 6.41 -2.65 -5.91
N ILE A 65 6.43 -3.98 -5.97
CA ILE A 65 7.60 -4.80 -5.57
C ILE A 65 8.44 -5.26 -6.78
N LYS A 66 7.96 -5.03 -7.99
CA LYS A 66 8.72 -5.23 -9.23
C LYS A 66 8.27 -4.25 -10.30
N ASN A 67 9.23 -3.62 -10.98
CA ASN A 67 8.99 -2.83 -12.18
C ASN A 67 10.18 -2.97 -13.16
N ASN A 68 9.92 -3.53 -14.34
CA ASN A 68 10.91 -3.66 -15.41
C ASN A 68 10.70 -2.64 -16.54
N LEU A 69 9.72 -1.73 -16.40
CA LEU A 69 9.29 -0.80 -17.45
C LEU A 69 9.63 0.65 -17.12
N ALA A 70 9.74 0.99 -15.84
CA ALA A 70 10.04 2.34 -15.36
C ALA A 70 10.69 2.31 -13.97
N MET A 71 11.02 3.49 -13.45
CA MET A 71 11.38 3.65 -12.04
C MET A 71 10.22 3.24 -11.11
N PHE A 72 10.57 2.74 -9.93
CA PHE A 72 9.59 2.52 -8.86
C PHE A 72 8.91 3.82 -8.50
N ARG A 73 7.60 3.73 -8.26
CA ARG A 73 6.80 4.85 -7.78
C ARG A 73 6.60 4.76 -6.28
N HIS A 74 6.28 5.90 -5.68
CA HIS A 74 5.82 5.94 -4.29
C HIS A 74 4.57 5.06 -4.14
N PRO A 75 4.44 4.33 -3.02
CA PRO A 75 3.22 3.59 -2.74
C PRO A 75 2.01 4.50 -2.76
N LYS A 76 0.89 3.96 -3.21
CA LYS A 76 -0.39 4.66 -3.30
C LYS A 76 -1.38 4.01 -2.36
N ALA A 77 -2.26 4.80 -1.75
CA ALA A 77 -3.37 4.27 -1.00
C ALA A 77 -4.70 4.50 -1.72
N PHE A 78 -5.69 3.72 -1.37
CA PHE A 78 -7.06 3.91 -1.79
C PHE A 78 -8.02 3.47 -0.71
N GLU A 79 -9.16 4.14 -0.63
CA GLU A 79 -10.29 3.69 0.16
C GLU A 79 -11.20 2.80 -0.69
N LEU A 80 -11.64 1.68 -0.11
CA LEU A 80 -12.68 0.84 -0.69
C LEU A 80 -13.75 0.58 0.36
N SER A 81 -14.92 1.18 0.15
CA SER A 81 -16.10 1.11 1.02
C SER A 81 -17.35 0.75 0.21
N GLU A 82 -18.51 0.69 0.86
CA GLU A 82 -19.80 0.47 0.18
C GLU A 82 -20.12 1.57 -0.84
N ASN A 83 -19.59 2.77 -0.64
CA ASN A 83 -19.76 3.91 -1.54
C ASN A 83 -18.85 3.83 -2.78
N GLY A 84 -17.95 2.84 -2.84
CA GLY A 84 -17.10 2.57 -3.98
C GLY A 84 -15.60 2.69 -3.68
N PHE A 85 -14.85 3.01 -4.73
CA PHE A 85 -13.38 3.10 -4.73
C PHE A 85 -12.95 4.55 -4.88
N CYS A 86 -12.03 5.01 -4.01
CA CYS A 86 -11.46 6.35 -4.06
C CYS A 86 -9.93 6.29 -3.93
N TRP A 87 -9.20 6.88 -4.88
CA TRP A 87 -7.75 7.03 -4.75
C TRP A 87 -7.43 8.04 -3.64
N LEU A 88 -6.45 7.68 -2.82
CA LEU A 88 -5.80 8.60 -1.89
C LEU A 88 -4.46 9.05 -2.48
N ASP A 89 -3.77 9.94 -1.77
CA ASP A 89 -2.46 10.44 -2.15
C ASP A 89 -1.33 9.40 -1.96
N ASP A 90 -0.08 9.85 -2.08
CA ASP A 90 1.08 9.05 -1.68
C ASP A 90 0.93 8.53 -0.25
N TYR A 91 1.29 7.27 -0.04
CA TYR A 91 1.22 6.61 1.26
C TYR A 91 2.59 6.09 1.63
N GLU A 92 3.06 6.38 2.84
CA GLU A 92 4.33 5.87 3.32
C GLU A 92 4.13 4.49 3.95
N ILE A 93 4.37 3.45 3.14
CA ILE A 93 4.40 2.05 3.57
C ILE A 93 5.37 1.25 2.72
N THR A 94 6.05 0.29 3.35
CA THR A 94 6.93 -0.66 2.67
C THR A 94 6.22 -2.00 2.45
N ALA A 95 6.72 -2.77 1.48
CA ALA A 95 6.18 -4.11 1.23
C ALA A 95 6.32 -5.02 2.46
N ASP A 96 7.37 -4.84 3.27
CA ASP A 96 7.57 -5.63 4.50
C ASP A 96 6.54 -5.28 5.58
N GLU A 97 6.15 -4.00 5.70
CA GLU A 97 5.07 -3.57 6.59
C GLU A 97 3.72 -4.12 6.11
N GLU A 98 3.44 -4.03 4.81
CA GLU A 98 2.21 -4.53 4.20
C GLU A 98 2.07 -6.07 4.31
N LEU A 99 3.16 -6.81 4.13
CA LEU A 99 3.20 -8.27 4.31
C LEU A 99 3.24 -8.69 5.78
N GLY A 100 3.82 -7.86 6.63
CA GLY A 100 4.03 -8.12 8.05
C GLY A 100 2.74 -8.14 8.85
N GLY A 101 1.66 -7.56 8.32
CA GLY A 101 0.53 -7.14 9.15
C GLY A 101 0.99 -6.25 10.30
N LEU A 102 2.15 -5.63 10.15
CA LEU A 102 2.65 -4.61 11.04
C LEU A 102 1.98 -3.33 10.56
N ALA A 103 1.34 -2.60 11.47
CA ALA A 103 0.96 -1.23 11.19
C ALA A 103 2.15 -0.57 10.47
N PRO A 104 1.93 0.07 9.29
CA PRO A 104 2.98 0.90 8.71
C PRO A 104 3.53 1.73 9.86
N LYS A 105 4.86 1.83 10.01
CA LYS A 105 5.41 2.75 11.01
C LYS A 105 4.66 4.05 10.81
N ALA A 106 3.76 4.35 11.75
CA ALA A 106 2.81 5.43 11.67
C ALA A 106 3.55 6.58 11.03
N ASN A 107 3.17 6.99 9.82
CA ASN A 107 3.88 8.10 9.19
C ASN A 107 3.56 9.30 10.06
N LYS A 108 4.44 9.57 11.03
CA LYS A 108 4.29 10.63 12.02
C LYS A 108 4.04 11.96 11.31
N MET A 109 4.58 12.11 10.09
CA MET A 109 4.32 13.27 9.25
C MET A 109 2.88 13.31 8.71
N GLU A 110 2.30 12.22 8.22
CA GLU A 110 0.89 12.23 7.80
C GLU A 110 -0.09 12.26 8.96
N GLN A 111 0.22 11.60 10.08
CA GLN A 111 -0.58 11.72 11.30
C GLN A 111 -0.56 13.14 11.84
N ALA A 112 0.61 13.80 11.82
CA ALA A 112 0.71 15.21 12.14
C ALA A 112 -0.11 16.08 11.16
N LYS A 113 -0.08 15.80 9.85
CA LYS A 113 -0.90 16.55 8.88
C LYS A 113 -2.40 16.34 9.08
N CYS A 114 -2.86 15.12 9.38
CA CYS A 114 -4.25 14.86 9.69
C CYS A 114 -4.70 15.55 10.98
N LEU A 115 -3.91 15.45 12.06
CA LEU A 115 -4.16 16.16 13.31
C LEU A 115 -4.28 17.67 13.07
N LEU A 116 -3.36 18.26 12.29
CA LEU A 116 -3.41 19.68 11.95
C LEU A 116 -4.67 20.06 11.16
N ARG A 117 -5.17 19.20 10.26
CA ARG A 117 -6.43 19.45 9.53
C ARG A 117 -7.63 19.41 10.48
N GLU A 118 -7.74 18.39 11.32
CA GLU A 118 -8.84 18.25 12.28
C GLU A 118 -8.90 19.44 13.26
N LEU A 119 -7.73 19.85 13.79
CA LEU A 119 -7.64 20.99 14.70
C LEU A 119 -8.05 22.30 14.01
N ALA A 120 -7.73 22.47 12.72
CA ALA A 120 -8.10 23.64 11.94
C ALA A 120 -9.60 23.69 11.59
N GLU A 121 -10.30 22.56 11.52
CA GLU A 121 -11.75 22.51 11.30
C GLU A 121 -12.54 22.95 12.53
N THR A 122 -12.05 22.64 13.74
CA THR A 122 -12.73 22.96 14.99
C THR A 122 -12.26 24.25 15.65
N ASN A 123 -11.02 24.68 15.40
CA ASN A 123 -10.42 25.81 16.09
C ASN A 123 -9.96 26.90 15.12
N ASN A 124 -10.43 28.12 15.35
CA ASN A 124 -10.02 29.28 14.55
C ASN A 124 -8.59 29.77 14.91
N SER A 125 -8.09 29.42 16.10
CA SER A 125 -6.72 29.68 16.55
C SER A 125 -6.33 28.75 17.71
N MET A 126 -5.09 28.27 17.75
CA MET A 126 -4.55 27.42 18.82
C MET A 126 -3.07 27.72 19.04
N GLN A 127 -2.55 27.56 20.26
CA GLN A 127 -1.13 27.76 20.52
C GLN A 127 -0.31 26.58 19.98
N SER A 128 0.86 26.86 19.40
CA SER A 128 1.74 25.81 18.88
C SER A 128 2.17 24.81 19.96
N SER A 129 2.33 25.24 21.21
CA SER A 129 2.63 24.36 22.34
C SER A 129 1.51 23.37 22.65
N GLU A 130 0.25 23.77 22.47
CA GLU A 130 -0.90 22.88 22.66
C GLU A 130 -0.97 21.83 21.56
N ILE A 131 -0.69 22.23 20.31
CA ILE A 131 -0.61 21.30 19.17
C ILE A 131 0.48 20.25 19.38
N VAL A 132 1.66 20.65 19.87
CA VAL A 132 2.76 19.72 20.17
C VAL A 132 2.38 18.77 21.30
N ASN A 133 1.78 19.26 22.39
CA ASN A 133 1.34 18.40 23.49
C ASN A 133 0.28 17.39 23.03
N LEU A 134 -0.68 17.82 22.19
CA LEU A 134 -1.69 16.93 21.61
C LEU A 134 -1.06 15.86 20.71
N ALA A 135 -0.06 16.23 19.90
CA ALA A 135 0.67 15.26 19.08
C ALA A 135 1.40 14.22 19.95
N ASP A 136 2.06 14.67 21.02
CA ASP A 136 2.74 13.79 21.98
C ASP A 136 1.76 12.83 22.69
N GLU A 137 0.56 13.32 23.08
CA GLU A 137 -0.51 12.50 23.65
C GLU A 137 -1.01 11.42 22.68
N HIS A 138 -1.03 11.71 21.38
CA HIS A 138 -1.42 10.77 20.32
C HIS A 138 -0.24 9.87 19.86
N GLY A 139 0.95 10.03 20.43
CA GLY A 139 2.14 9.24 20.09
C GLY A 139 2.77 9.57 18.73
N ILE A 140 2.42 10.74 18.17
CA ILE A 140 2.90 11.25 16.87
C ILE A 140 4.30 11.81 16.99
#